data_AF-A0A6B3HX89-F1
#
_entry.id   AF-A0A6B3HX89-F1
#
_cell.length_a   1.000
_cell.length_b   1.000
_cell.length_c   1.000
_cell.angle_alpha   90.00
_cell.angle_beta   90.00
_cell.angle_gamma   90.00
#
_symmetry.space_group_name_H-M   'P 1'
#
loop_
_entity.id
_entity.type
_entity.pdbx_description
1 polymer ?
#
loop_
_entity_poly.entity_id
_entity_poly.type
_entity_poly.pdbx_seq_one_letter_code
_entity_poly.pdbx_strand_id
1 'polypeptide(L)'
;GVVITHHHPDHHGLSGQVREASGAWLAMHEADTAIVRRTREAEPGTWLGYLARKLAAVGAPDDHLAPLLAARSRGRLRTLPGLRAALPDREIVPGELLDLAGRRLRAVWTPGHTPGHVCLHLEERHPAGLAGNGRLFSGDHLLPGISPHIGLYEDPDDTAVTDPLGDYLA
;
A
#
# COMPACT_ATOMS: atom_id res chain seq x y z
N GLY A 1 -16.49 -8.32 -4.70
CA GLY A 1 -15.46 -7.85 -3.75
C GLY A 1 -14.66 -6.74 -4.37
N VAL A 2 -13.79 -6.12 -3.59
CA VAL A 2 -12.79 -5.16 -4.04
C VAL A 2 -11.43 -5.76 -3.71
N VAL A 3 -10.57 -5.83 -4.71
CA VAL A 3 -9.18 -6.27 -4.57
C VAL A 3 -8.32 -5.02 -4.60
N ILE A 4 -7.52 -4.81 -3.56
CA ILE A 4 -6.69 -3.62 -3.39
C ILE A 4 -5.24 -4.03 -3.61
N THR A 5 -4.58 -3.34 -4.54
CA THR A 5 -3.18 -3.64 -4.91
C THR A 5 -2.20 -3.35 -3.79
N HIS A 6 -2.39 -2.22 -3.09
CA HIS A 6 -1.57 -1.80 -1.95
C HIS A 6 -2.28 -0.73 -1.10
N HIS A 7 -1.72 -0.39 0.06
CA HIS A 7 -2.38 0.41 1.09
C HIS A 7 -2.39 1.94 0.86
N HIS A 8 -1.76 2.47 -0.19
CA HIS A 8 -1.69 3.92 -0.40
C HIS A 8 -3.08 4.55 -0.58
N PRO A 9 -3.25 5.81 -0.15
CA PRO A 9 -4.58 6.42 -0.02
C PRO A 9 -5.33 6.59 -1.34
N ASP A 10 -4.65 6.70 -2.47
CA ASP A 10 -5.24 6.76 -3.80
C ASP A 10 -5.74 5.40 -4.31
N HIS A 11 -5.21 4.29 -3.79
CA HIS A 11 -5.69 2.94 -4.07
C HIS A 11 -6.70 2.43 -3.03
N HIS A 12 -6.51 2.82 -1.76
CA HIS A 12 -7.22 2.25 -0.62
C HIS A 12 -8.15 3.25 0.10
N GLY A 13 -7.96 4.56 -0.09
CA GLY A 13 -8.57 5.59 0.76
C GLY A 13 -10.10 5.65 0.73
N LEU A 14 -10.73 5.25 -0.37
CA LEU A 14 -12.20 5.19 -0.50
C LEU A 14 -12.78 3.79 -0.26
N SER A 15 -11.95 2.80 0.10
CA SER A 15 -12.38 1.41 0.30
C SER A 15 -13.54 1.27 1.30
N GLY A 16 -13.53 2.08 2.37
CA GLY A 16 -14.62 2.11 3.35
C GLY A 16 -15.96 2.55 2.74
N GLN A 17 -15.96 3.60 1.92
CA GLN A 17 -17.17 4.08 1.26
C GLN A 17 -17.66 3.10 0.19
N VAL A 18 -16.75 2.48 -0.56
CA VAL A 18 -17.12 1.44 -1.53
C VAL A 18 -17.78 0.26 -0.83
N ARG A 19 -17.24 -0.19 0.31
CA ARG A 19 -17.85 -1.25 1.13
C ARG A 19 -19.23 -0.84 1.64
N GLU A 20 -19.38 0.35 2.21
CA GLU A 20 -20.66 0.85 2.72
C GLU A 20 -21.73 0.93 1.61
N ALA A 21 -21.36 1.38 0.42
CA ALA A 21 -22.29 1.54 -0.69
C ALA A 21 -22.65 0.23 -1.40
N SER A 22 -21.77 -0.77 -1.39
CA SER A 22 -21.93 -1.99 -2.20
C SER A 22 -22.08 -3.29 -1.40
N GLY A 23 -21.73 -3.30 -0.11
CA GLY A 23 -21.60 -4.52 0.68
C GLY A 23 -20.44 -5.43 0.26
N ALA A 24 -19.53 -4.95 -0.61
CA ALA A 24 -18.39 -5.74 -1.06
C ALA A 24 -17.38 -5.98 0.06
N TRP A 25 -16.90 -7.22 0.18
CA TRP A 25 -15.68 -7.53 0.93
C TRP A 25 -14.47 -6.85 0.29
N LEU A 26 -13.45 -6.58 1.11
CA LEU A 26 -12.17 -5.99 0.72
C LEU A 26 -11.04 -7.01 0.90
N ALA A 27 -10.18 -7.18 -0.10
CA ALA A 27 -8.98 -8.01 0.00
C ALA A 27 -7.71 -7.21 -0.23
N MET A 28 -6.67 -7.53 0.53
CA MET A 28 -5.33 -6.93 0.46
C MET A 28 -4.31 -7.96 0.96
N HIS A 29 -3.07 -7.89 0.47
CA HIS A 29 -1.98 -8.71 1.02
C HIS A 29 -1.78 -8.44 2.52
N GLU A 30 -1.35 -9.46 3.27
CA GLU A 30 -1.20 -9.37 4.74
C GLU A 30 -0.22 -8.27 5.14
N ALA A 31 0.93 -8.17 4.47
CA ALA A 31 1.97 -7.19 4.81
C ALA A 31 1.47 -5.72 4.73
N ASP A 32 0.59 -5.40 3.78
CA ASP A 32 -0.02 -4.07 3.69
C ASP A 32 -1.21 -3.92 4.64
N THR A 33 -1.96 -4.99 4.88
CA THR A 33 -3.00 -5.03 5.93
C THR A 33 -2.43 -4.72 7.31
N ALA A 34 -1.22 -5.20 7.61
CA ALA A 34 -0.51 -4.90 8.85
C ALA A 34 -0.20 -3.40 8.99
N ILE A 35 0.20 -2.73 7.90
CA ILE A 35 0.43 -1.28 7.88
C ILE A 35 -0.86 -0.51 8.12
N VAL A 36 -1.97 -0.91 7.46
CA VAL A 36 -3.29 -0.30 7.66
C VAL A 36 -3.71 -0.44 9.12
N ARG A 37 -3.55 -1.63 9.71
CA ARG A 37 -3.87 -1.90 11.11
C ARG A 37 -3.04 -1.01 12.05
N ARG A 38 -1.72 -1.02 11.91
CA ARG A 38 -0.80 -0.20 12.70
C ARG A 38 -1.16 1.28 12.61
N THR A 39 -1.43 1.78 11.41
CA THR A 39 -1.79 3.19 11.19
C THR A 39 -3.09 3.58 11.90
N ARG A 40 -4.06 2.65 11.97
CA ARG A 40 -5.35 2.88 12.65
C ARG A 40 -5.24 2.81 14.18
N GLU A 41 -4.36 1.94 14.68
CA GLU A 41 -4.20 1.66 16.11
C GLU A 41 -3.15 2.56 16.78
N ALA A 42 -2.24 3.16 16.00
CA ALA A 42 -1.18 4.02 16.52
C ALA A 42 -1.72 5.26 17.24
N GLU A 43 -1.10 5.58 18.38
CA GLU A 43 -1.36 6.82 19.10
C GLU A 43 -1.15 8.06 18.21
N PRO A 44 -2.06 9.05 18.24
CA PRO A 44 -1.96 10.23 17.40
C PRO A 44 -0.60 10.93 17.53
N GLY A 45 0.12 11.01 16.41
CA GLY A 45 1.38 11.75 16.30
C GLY A 45 2.63 10.91 16.53
N THR A 46 2.52 9.64 16.92
CA THR A 46 3.64 8.69 17.01
C THR A 46 4.38 8.60 15.67
N TRP A 47 3.65 8.35 14.58
CA TRP A 47 4.20 8.29 13.22
C TRP A 47 4.92 9.58 12.81
N LEU A 48 4.33 10.74 13.10
CA LEU A 48 4.90 12.03 12.72
C LEU A 48 6.19 12.34 13.48
N GLY A 49 6.26 11.93 14.75
CA GLY A 49 7.49 12.03 15.53
C GLY A 49 8.57 11.06 15.06
N TYR A 50 8.17 9.85 14.67
CA TYR A 50 9.07 8.89 14.03
C TYR A 50 9.66 9.46 12.73
N LEU A 51 8.79 9.93 11.82
CA LEU A 51 9.18 10.54 10.56
C LEU A 51 10.14 11.72 10.76
N ALA A 52 9.82 12.64 11.67
CA ALA A 52 10.68 13.78 11.96
C ALA A 52 12.07 13.36 12.46
N ARG A 53 12.16 12.34 13.34
CA ARG A 53 13.44 11.81 13.82
C ARG A 53 14.24 11.14 12.71
N LYS A 54 13.61 10.34 11.85
CA LYS A 54 14.28 9.67 10.73
C LYS A 54 14.78 10.68 9.71
N LEU A 55 13.95 11.66 9.34
CA LEU A 55 14.34 12.74 8.44
C LEU A 55 15.53 13.54 9.01
N ALA A 56 15.51 13.89 10.29
CA ALA A 56 16.65 14.54 10.95
C ALA A 56 17.91 13.67 10.91
N ALA A 57 17.79 12.36 11.17
CA ALA A 57 18.91 11.42 11.16
C ALA A 57 19.56 11.26 9.77
N VAL A 58 18.82 11.51 8.68
CA VAL A 58 19.33 11.51 7.30
C VAL A 58 19.68 12.93 6.80
N GLY A 59 19.72 13.92 7.69
CA GLY A 59 20.21 15.26 7.39
C GLY A 59 19.18 16.23 6.82
N ALA A 60 17.88 15.98 7.03
CA ALA A 60 16.85 16.95 6.64
C ALA A 60 17.01 18.27 7.42
N PRO A 61 16.96 19.43 6.76
CA PRO A 61 17.05 20.74 7.41
C PRO A 61 15.93 20.98 8.44
N ASP A 62 16.24 21.70 9.53
CA ASP A 62 15.30 21.97 10.62
C ASP A 62 14.05 22.73 10.16
N ASP A 63 14.18 23.62 9.18
CA ASP A 63 13.06 24.38 8.61
C ASP A 63 12.10 23.49 7.80
N HIS A 64 12.59 22.40 7.20
CA HIS A 64 11.76 21.37 6.59
C HIS A 64 11.05 20.49 7.62
N LEU A 65 11.64 20.31 8.81
CA LEU A 65 11.05 19.53 9.91
C LEU A 65 10.02 20.31 10.72
N ALA A 66 10.16 21.63 10.79
CA ALA A 66 9.32 22.51 11.61
C ALA A 66 7.81 22.34 11.35
N PRO A 67 7.30 22.19 10.09
CA PRO A 67 5.89 21.92 9.84
C PRO A 67 5.40 20.59 10.43
N LEU A 68 6.21 19.53 10.35
CA LEU A 68 5.88 18.21 10.89
C LEU A 68 5.79 18.26 12.43
N LEU A 69 6.77 18.88 13.08
CA LEU A 69 6.80 19.06 14.53
C LEU A 69 5.62 19.91 15.02
N ALA A 70 5.28 20.97 14.28
CA ALA A 70 4.16 21.84 14.60
C ALA A 70 2.79 21.19 14.32
N ALA A 71 2.70 20.25 13.37
CA ALA A 71 1.49 19.47 13.15
C ALA A 71 1.27 18.43 14.27
N ARG A 72 2.36 17.81 14.76
CA ARG A 72 2.35 16.91 15.92
C ARG A 72 1.83 17.63 17.17
N SER A 73 2.39 18.80 17.49
CA SER A 73 2.04 19.54 18.71
C SER A 73 0.58 20.04 18.74
N ARG A 74 -0.01 20.32 17.58
CA ARG A 74 -1.39 20.80 17.46
C ARG A 74 -2.45 19.70 17.44
N GLY A 75 -2.08 18.42 17.45
CA GLY A 75 -3.02 17.30 17.42
C GLY A 75 -3.89 17.22 16.16
N ARG A 76 -3.52 17.90 15.05
CA ARG A 76 -4.29 17.96 13.78
C ARG A 76 -4.23 16.66 12.95
N LEU A 77 -4.07 15.51 13.61
CA LEU A 77 -3.84 14.22 12.95
C LEU A 77 -5.15 13.53 12.51
N ARG A 78 -6.30 13.92 13.06
CA ARG A 78 -7.60 13.28 12.79
C ARG A 78 -8.19 13.54 11.41
N THR A 79 -7.57 14.39 10.58
CA THR A 79 -8.12 14.81 9.28
C THR A 79 -7.25 14.40 8.09
N LEU A 80 -6.24 13.55 8.28
CA LEU A 80 -5.43 13.08 7.17
C LEU A 80 -6.23 12.06 6.31
N PRO A 81 -6.19 12.18 4.97
CA PRO A 81 -6.72 11.17 4.05
C PRO A 81 -6.14 9.78 4.38
N GLY A 82 -6.98 8.74 4.36
CA GLY A 82 -6.58 7.35 4.72
C GLY A 82 -7.15 6.84 6.05
N LEU A 83 -7.56 7.71 6.98
CA LEU A 83 -8.19 7.28 8.25
C LEU A 83 -9.62 6.70 8.10
N ARG A 84 -10.23 6.88 6.92
CA ARG A 84 -11.52 6.27 6.55
C ARG A 84 -11.36 4.98 5.75
N ALA A 85 -10.13 4.62 5.39
CA ALA A 85 -9.89 3.37 4.70
C ALA A 85 -10.26 2.21 5.63
N ALA A 86 -10.95 1.23 5.08
CA ALA A 86 -11.45 0.11 5.84
C ALA A 86 -10.34 -0.92 6.08
N LEU A 87 -10.34 -1.58 7.24
CA LEU A 87 -9.53 -2.79 7.36
C LEU A 87 -10.01 -3.83 6.32
N PRO A 88 -9.08 -4.42 5.54
CA PRO A 88 -9.39 -5.52 4.65
C PRO A 88 -10.01 -6.71 5.41
N ASP A 89 -10.97 -7.37 4.78
CA ASP A 89 -11.70 -8.51 5.34
C ASP A 89 -11.05 -9.86 4.95
N ARG A 90 -10.26 -9.85 3.88
CA ARG A 90 -9.63 -11.03 3.28
C ARG A 90 -8.16 -10.76 2.96
N GLU A 91 -7.37 -11.80 3.13
CA GLU A 91 -5.99 -11.80 2.68
C GLU A 91 -5.93 -12.11 1.19
N ILE A 92 -5.00 -11.46 0.48
CA ILE A 92 -4.54 -11.90 -0.84
C ILE A 92 -3.28 -12.73 -0.65
N VAL A 93 -3.37 -14.03 -0.92
CA VAL A 93 -2.26 -14.98 -0.85
C VAL A 93 -1.47 -14.98 -2.16
N PRO A 94 -0.13 -14.83 -2.12
CA PRO A 94 0.70 -14.85 -3.32
C PRO A 94 0.46 -16.07 -4.21
N GLY A 95 0.23 -15.84 -5.50
CA GLY A 95 0.01 -16.87 -6.50
C GLY A 95 -1.41 -17.44 -6.56
N GLU A 96 -2.32 -17.04 -5.66
CA GLU A 96 -3.69 -17.53 -5.70
C GLU A 96 -4.48 -17.04 -6.92
N LEU A 97 -5.55 -17.75 -7.26
CA LEU A 97 -6.53 -17.30 -8.23
C LEU A 97 -7.70 -16.65 -7.49
N LEU A 98 -7.85 -15.35 -7.68
CA LEU A 98 -8.92 -14.56 -7.09
C LEU A 98 -10.26 -14.82 -7.80
N ASP A 99 -11.34 -14.78 -7.02
CA ASP A 99 -12.70 -14.98 -7.51
C ASP A 99 -13.09 -13.91 -8.53
N LEU A 100 -13.09 -14.29 -9.82
CA LEU A 100 -13.62 -13.49 -10.92
C LEU A 100 -14.34 -14.41 -11.91
N ALA A 101 -15.67 -14.30 -11.97
CA ALA A 101 -16.51 -15.24 -12.72
C ALA A 101 -16.06 -15.38 -14.19
N GLY A 102 -15.76 -16.63 -14.60
CA GLY A 102 -15.35 -16.96 -15.97
C GLY A 102 -13.98 -16.39 -16.38
N ARG A 103 -13.14 -16.02 -15.42
CA ARG A 103 -11.81 -15.44 -15.64
C ARG A 103 -10.81 -16.03 -14.64
N ARG A 104 -9.52 -15.97 -14.99
CA ARG A 104 -8.42 -16.46 -14.15
C ARG A 104 -7.57 -15.26 -13.77
N LEU A 105 -7.84 -14.69 -12.60
CA LEU A 105 -7.12 -13.53 -12.09
C LEU A 105 -6.12 -13.97 -11.02
N ARG A 106 -4.84 -14.02 -11.36
CA ARG A 106 -3.79 -14.43 -10.43
C ARG A 106 -3.23 -13.24 -9.67
N ALA A 107 -3.11 -13.36 -8.35
CA ALA A 107 -2.34 -12.42 -7.54
C ALA A 107 -0.84 -12.71 -7.68
N VAL A 108 -0.06 -11.71 -8.07
CA VAL A 108 1.41 -11.79 -8.14
C VAL A 108 1.96 -10.83 -7.10
N TRP A 109 2.60 -11.36 -6.06
CA TRP A 109 3.24 -10.53 -5.05
C TRP A 109 4.46 -9.84 -5.64
N THR A 110 4.49 -8.52 -5.52
CA THR A 110 5.47 -7.65 -6.15
C THR A 110 5.92 -6.56 -5.16
N PRO A 111 6.60 -6.97 -4.07
CA PRO A 111 6.99 -6.06 -2.99
C PRO A 111 7.99 -5.00 -3.46
N GLY A 112 8.22 -4.01 -2.60
CA GLY A 112 9.20 -2.95 -2.78
C GLY A 112 8.58 -1.55 -2.85
N HIS A 113 7.56 -1.35 -3.68
CA HIS A 113 6.78 -0.10 -3.64
C HIS A 113 6.01 0.05 -2.32
N THR A 114 5.35 -1.03 -1.92
CA THR A 114 4.90 -1.31 -0.56
C THR A 114 5.23 -2.78 -0.21
N PRO A 115 5.30 -3.17 1.07
CA PRO A 115 5.63 -4.55 1.45
C PRO A 115 4.62 -5.58 0.93
N GLY A 116 3.34 -5.21 0.85
CA GLY A 116 2.25 -6.06 0.38
C GLY A 116 1.74 -5.74 -1.02
N HIS A 117 2.50 -5.02 -1.85
CA HIS A 117 2.04 -4.69 -3.19
C HIS A 117 1.78 -5.97 -4.01
N VAL A 118 0.64 -6.03 -4.70
CA VAL A 118 0.32 -7.10 -5.65
C VAL A 118 -0.02 -6.55 -7.03
N CYS A 119 0.54 -7.19 -8.06
CA CYS A 119 0.03 -7.10 -9.42
C CYS A 119 -1.08 -8.14 -9.63
N LEU A 120 -2.04 -7.85 -10.50
CA LEU A 120 -3.11 -8.80 -10.84
C LEU A 120 -2.95 -9.23 -12.30
N HIS A 121 -2.61 -10.50 -12.53
CA HIS A 121 -2.44 -11.07 -13.86
C HIS A 121 -3.73 -11.76 -14.30
N LEU A 122 -4.43 -11.17 -15.26
CA LEU A 122 -5.58 -11.77 -15.90
C LEU A 122 -5.10 -12.72 -17.01
N GLU A 123 -5.09 -14.02 -16.71
CA GLU A 123 -4.65 -15.07 -17.63
C GLU A 123 -5.68 -15.26 -18.75
N GLU A 124 -5.32 -14.87 -19.97
CA GLU A 124 -6.16 -14.95 -21.16
C GLU A 124 -5.32 -14.71 -22.43
N ARG A 125 -5.93 -14.85 -23.62
CA ARG A 125 -5.29 -14.36 -24.84
C ARG A 125 -5.29 -12.84 -24.84
N HIS A 126 -4.14 -12.22 -25.10
CA HIS A 126 -4.07 -10.76 -25.20
C HIS A 126 -5.07 -10.25 -26.26
N PRO A 127 -5.94 -9.26 -25.95
CA PRO A 127 -7.04 -8.86 -26.83
C PRO A 127 -6.57 -8.25 -28.15
N ALA A 128 -5.37 -7.65 -28.15
CA ALA A 128 -4.70 -7.16 -29.36
C ALA A 128 -3.73 -8.17 -30.00
N GLY A 129 -3.72 -9.43 -29.56
CA GLY A 129 -2.83 -10.47 -30.11
C GLY A 129 -1.33 -10.25 -29.85
N LEU A 130 -0.97 -9.41 -28.88
CA LEU A 130 0.42 -9.22 -28.47
C LEU A 130 0.99 -10.50 -27.84
N ALA A 131 2.30 -10.67 -27.92
CA ALA A 131 3.00 -11.74 -27.23
C ALA A 131 2.76 -11.65 -25.70
N GLY A 132 2.60 -12.81 -25.06
CA GLY A 132 2.31 -12.90 -23.63
C GLY A 132 1.10 -13.78 -23.31
N ASN A 133 0.78 -13.87 -22.02
CA ASN A 133 -0.23 -14.81 -21.49
C ASN A 133 -1.43 -14.13 -20.84
N GLY A 134 -1.64 -12.83 -21.10
CA GLY A 134 -2.75 -12.10 -20.46
C GLY A 134 -2.62 -10.59 -20.47
N ARG A 135 -3.42 -9.95 -19.61
CA ARG A 135 -3.29 -8.53 -19.22
C ARG A 135 -2.81 -8.43 -17.78
N LEU A 136 -1.97 -7.44 -17.49
CA LEU A 136 -1.46 -7.19 -16.15
C LEU A 136 -2.03 -5.86 -15.64
N PHE A 137 -2.67 -5.89 -14.47
CA PHE A 137 -2.91 -4.69 -13.68
C PHE A 137 -1.72 -4.53 -12.75
N SER A 138 -0.77 -3.67 -13.12
CA SER A 138 0.52 -3.55 -12.45
C SER A 138 0.49 -2.76 -11.15
N GLY A 139 -0.63 -2.11 -10.82
CA GLY A 139 -0.67 -1.12 -9.74
C GLY A 139 0.45 -0.10 -9.93
N ASP A 140 1.19 0.16 -8.86
CA ASP A 140 2.31 1.09 -8.84
C ASP A 140 3.66 0.38 -8.97
N HIS A 141 3.69 -0.91 -9.30
CA HIS A 141 4.94 -1.65 -9.50
C HIS A 141 5.59 -1.36 -10.86
N LEU A 142 4.79 -1.15 -11.91
CA LEU A 142 5.24 -0.77 -13.26
C LEU A 142 4.41 0.39 -13.78
N LEU A 143 5.08 1.53 -14.03
CA LEU A 143 4.48 2.78 -14.48
C LEU A 143 5.16 3.27 -15.78
N PRO A 144 4.41 3.77 -16.77
CA PRO A 144 4.96 4.05 -18.09
C PRO A 144 5.80 5.33 -18.17
N GLY A 145 5.58 6.30 -17.26
CA GLY A 145 6.17 7.63 -17.36
C GLY A 145 6.98 8.09 -16.16
N ILE A 146 6.96 7.34 -15.06
CA ILE A 146 7.64 7.68 -13.80
C ILE A 146 8.20 6.42 -13.17
N SER A 147 9.22 6.57 -12.32
CA SER A 147 9.68 5.47 -11.46
C SER A 147 8.67 5.21 -10.35
N PRO A 148 8.46 3.94 -9.96
CA PRO A 148 7.72 3.64 -8.74
C PRO A 148 8.47 4.20 -7.53
N HIS A 149 7.74 4.70 -6.55
CA HIS A 149 8.33 5.11 -5.28
C HIS A 149 8.76 3.87 -4.49
N ILE A 150 10.02 3.80 -4.03
CA ILE A 150 10.50 2.72 -3.16
C ILE A 150 10.65 3.28 -1.75
N GLY A 151 9.69 2.95 -0.89
CA GLY A 151 9.54 3.53 0.44
C GLY A 151 9.97 2.58 1.55
N LEU A 152 10.53 3.13 2.64
CA LEU A 152 10.77 2.40 3.89
C LEU A 152 9.50 2.40 4.75
N TYR A 153 8.94 1.21 5.02
CA TYR A 153 7.74 1.02 5.84
C TYR A 153 8.08 0.37 7.19
N GLU A 154 8.99 1.01 7.92
CA GLU A 154 9.45 0.54 9.22
C GLU A 154 8.37 0.69 10.30
N ASP A 155 8.30 -0.26 11.23
CA ASP A 155 7.61 -0.09 12.50
C ASP A 155 8.55 0.63 13.47
N PRO A 156 8.14 1.74 14.13
CA PRO A 156 8.93 2.32 15.21
C PRO A 156 9.25 1.34 16.35
N ASP A 157 8.42 0.31 16.54
CA ASP A 157 8.56 -0.70 17.61
C ASP A 157 9.24 -2.01 17.13
N ASP A 158 9.54 -2.13 15.83
CA ASP A 158 10.26 -3.27 15.24
C ASP A 158 11.68 -2.85 14.88
N THR A 159 12.62 -3.77 15.07
CA THR A 159 14.04 -3.57 14.73
C THR A 159 14.44 -4.32 13.46
N ALA A 160 13.50 -4.98 12.78
CA ALA A 160 13.72 -5.63 11.51
C ALA A 160 14.23 -4.64 10.45
N VAL A 161 15.39 -4.95 9.88
CA VAL A 161 15.94 -4.23 8.74
C VAL A 161 15.19 -4.70 7.49
N THR A 162 14.65 -3.76 6.72
CA THR A 162 13.98 -4.03 5.44
C THR A 162 14.88 -3.60 4.27
N ASP A 163 14.74 -4.27 3.12
CA ASP A 163 15.38 -3.89 1.85
C ASP A 163 14.34 -3.78 0.73
N PRO A 164 13.52 -2.71 0.70
CA PRO A 164 12.47 -2.57 -0.29
C PRO A 164 12.99 -2.46 -1.73
N LEU A 165 14.24 -2.03 -1.91
CA LEU A 165 14.86 -1.98 -3.22
C LEU A 165 15.26 -3.38 -3.68
N GLY A 166 15.87 -4.18 -2.80
CA GLY A 166 16.13 -5.60 -3.04
C GLY A 166 14.85 -6.36 -3.38
N ASP A 167 13.78 -6.13 -2.60
CA ASP A 167 12.46 -6.72 -2.81
C ASP A 167 11.87 -6.34 -4.19
N TYR A 168 12.06 -5.09 -4.64
CA TYR A 168 11.58 -4.63 -5.95
C TYR A 168 12.32 -5.27 -7.12
N LEU A 169 13.60 -5.61 -6.94
CA LEU A 169 14.48 -6.10 -8.00
C LEU A 169 14.51 -7.63 -8.13
N ALA A 170 13.91 -8.36 -7.19
CA ALA A 170 13.98 -9.82 -7.07
C ALA A 170 13.17 -10.60 -8.12
#